data_AF-A0A920GM42-F1
#
_entry.id   AF-A0A920GM42-F1
#
_cell.length_a   1.000
_cell.length_b   1.000
_cell.length_c   1.000
_cell.angle_alpha   90.00
_cell.angle_beta   90.00
_cell.angle_gamma   90.00
#
_symmetry.space_group_name_H-M   'P 1'
#
loop_
_entity.id
_entity.type
_entity.pdbx_description
1 polymer ?
#
loop_
_entity_poly.entity_id
_entity_poly.type
_entity_poly.pdbx_seq_one_letter_code
_entity_poly.pdbx_strand_id
1 'polypeptide(L)' 'MKGQAIDFAILGVAEKQLKNIAKEHAIGGLGLYNNFMHIDSGPFRRWVS' A
#
# COMPACT_ATOMS: atom_id res chain seq x y z
N MET A 1 -1.86 8.97 17.05
CA MET A 1 -2.04 8.28 15.76
C MET A 1 -2.83 9.19 14.81
N LYS A 2 -2.40 9.36 13.55
CA LYS A 2 -3.11 10.19 12.56
C LYS A 2 -4.04 9.40 11.63
N GLY A 3 -4.02 8.06 11.67
CA GLY A 3 -4.90 7.22 10.84
C GLY A 3 -4.62 7.30 9.33
N GLN A 4 -3.37 7.52 8.93
CA GLN A 4 -3.01 7.74 7.51
C GLN A 4 -2.63 6.44 6.77
N ALA A 5 -2.68 5.29 7.42
CA ALA A 5 -2.29 4.03 6.81
C ALA A 5 -3.33 2.94 7.07
N ILE A 6 -3.46 2.04 6.11
CA ILE A 6 -4.29 0.85 6.21
C ILE A 6 -3.55 -0.37 5.69
N ASP A 7 -3.84 -1.51 6.31
CA ASP A 7 -3.43 -2.83 5.88
C ASP A 7 -4.67 -3.57 5.38
N PHE A 8 -4.64 -4.08 4.16
CA PHE A 8 -5.83 -4.69 3.56
C PHE A 8 -5.49 -5.76 2.52
N ALA A 9 -6.48 -6.60 2.24
CA ALA A 9 -6.49 -7.54 1.12
C ALA A 9 -7.88 -7.53 0.49
N ILE A 10 -7.96 -7.75 -0.82
CA ILE A 10 -9.23 -7.87 -1.54
C ILE A 10 -9.30 -9.27 -2.12
N LEU A 11 -10.20 -10.09 -1.56
CA LEU A 11 -10.44 -11.44 -2.04
C LEU A 11 -10.91 -11.41 -3.50
N GLY A 12 -10.37 -12.32 -4.31
CA GLY A 12 -10.70 -12.41 -5.74
C GLY A 12 -9.99 -11.37 -6.62
N VAL A 13 -9.15 -10.50 -6.07
CA VAL A 13 -8.32 -9.57 -6.85
C VAL A 13 -6.87 -10.04 -6.83
N ALA A 14 -6.26 -10.16 -8.01
CA ALA A 14 -4.86 -10.54 -8.13
C ALA A 14 -3.96 -9.45 -7.52
N GLU A 15 -2.93 -9.86 -6.77
CA GLU A 15 -2.00 -8.95 -6.08
C GLU A 15 -1.36 -7.94 -7.05
N LYS A 16 -1.00 -8.38 -8.25
CA LYS A 16 -0.42 -7.52 -9.30
C LYS A 16 -1.38 -6.40 -9.72
N GLN A 17 -2.67 -6.71 -9.86
CA GLN A 17 -3.68 -5.71 -10.18
C GLN A 17 -3.84 -4.73 -9.01
N LEU A 18 -3.93 -5.24 -7.78
CA LEU A 18 -4.07 -4.43 -6.59
C LEU A 18 -2.87 -3.48 -6.39
N LYS A 19 -1.65 -3.97 -6.64
CA LYS A 19 -0.42 -3.19 -6.58
C LYS A 19 -0.41 -2.02 -7.57
N ASN A 20 -0.89 -2.25 -8.79
CA ASN A 20 -0.91 -1.21 -9.81
C ASN A 20 -1.86 -0.07 -9.41
N ILE A 21 -3.04 -0.41 -8.90
CA ILE A 21 -4.01 0.57 -8.37
C ILE A 21 -3.41 1.30 -7.16
N ALA A 22 -2.82 0.56 -6.20
CA ALA A 22 -2.32 1.14 -4.96
C ALA A 22 -1.18 2.15 -5.15
N LYS A 23 -0.36 2.01 -6.21
CA LYS A 23 0.69 2.98 -6.54
C LYS A 23 0.16 4.40 -6.76
N GLU A 24 -1.07 4.55 -7.23
CA GLU A 24 -1.70 5.84 -7.51
C GLU A 24 -2.20 6.53 -6.22
N HIS A 25 -2.37 5.77 -5.14
CA HIS A 25 -2.94 6.24 -3.88
C HIS A 25 -1.93 6.29 -2.71
N ALA A 26 -0.85 5.53 -2.80
CA ALA A 26 0.10 5.30 -1.71
C ALA A 26 1.27 6.33 -1.69
N ILE A 27 0.95 7.62 -1.65
CA ILE A 27 1.94 8.72 -1.71
C ILE A 27 2.98 8.61 -0.58
N GLY A 28 2.55 8.23 0.63
CA GLY A 28 3.41 8.08 1.80
C GLY A 28 4.17 6.75 1.85
N GLY A 29 3.80 5.78 1.02
CA GLY A 29 4.50 4.51 0.90
C GLY A 29 3.57 3.34 0.56
N LEU A 30 4.09 2.42 -0.25
CA LEU A 30 3.44 1.15 -0.62
C LEU A 30 4.30 -0.02 -0.14
N GLY A 31 3.72 -0.92 0.66
CA GLY A 31 4.34 -2.15 1.13
C GLY A 31 3.58 -3.38 0.66
N LEU A 32 4.32 -4.41 0.23
CA LEU A 32 3.74 -5.71 -0.17
C LEU A 32 4.22 -6.78 0.81
N TYR A 33 3.28 -7.51 1.39
CA TYR A 33 3.51 -8.63 2.29
C TYR A 33 2.69 -9.83 1.81
N ASN A 34 3.08 -11.04 2.22
CA ASN A 34 2.48 -12.28 1.68
C ASN A 34 0.95 -12.36 1.81
N ASN A 35 0.34 -11.66 2.77
CA ASN A 35 -1.10 -11.76 3.07
C ASN A 35 -1.87 -10.45 2.96
N PHE A 36 -1.18 -9.30 2.88
CA PHE A 36 -1.82 -7.99 2.87
C PHE A 36 -0.93 -6.96 2.19
N MET A 37 -1.57 -5.88 1.76
CA MET A 37 -0.93 -4.69 1.24
C MET A 37 -1.01 -3.58 2.26
N HIS A 38 0.07 -2.83 2.39
CA HIS A 38 0.14 -1.62 3.19
C HIS A 38 0.15 -0.38 2.28
N ILE A 39 -0.71 0.59 2.56
CA ILE A 39 -0.62 1.93 1.96
C ILE A 39 -0.60 3.00 3.04
N ASP A 40 0.20 4.03 2.84
CA ASP A 40 0.29 5.24 3.68
C ASP A 40 0.00 6.47 2.82
N SER A 41 -0.86 7.38 3.29
CA SER A 41 -1.20 8.66 2.67
C SER A 41 -0.43 9.86 3.24
N GLY A 42 0.50 9.61 4.17
CA GLY A 42 1.36 10.61 4.78
C GLY A 42 2.41 11.22 3.83
N PRO A 43 3.39 11.96 4.37
CA PRO A 43 4.44 12.59 3.56
C PRO A 43 5.18 11.57 2.69
N PHE A 44 5.58 11.98 1.49
CA PHE A 44 6.31 11.12 0.56
C PHE A 44 7.58 10.52 1.20
N ARG A 45 7.71 9.19 1.13
CA ARG A 45 8.87 8.46 1.67
C ARG A 45 9.55 7.65 0.57
N ARG A 46 10.88 7.62 0.59
CA ARG A 46 11.67 6.74 -0.27
C ARG A 46 12.39 5.71 0.60
N TRP A 47 11.92 4.48 0.55
CA TRP A 47 12.60 3.34 1.16
C TRP A 47 13.72 2.89 0.21
N VAL A 48 14.96 2.99 0.66
CA VAL A 48 16.15 2.45 -0.04
C VAL A 48 16.47 1.09 0.59
N SER A 49 16.64 0.07 -0.26
CA SER A 49 17.07 -1.28 0.16
C SER A 49 18.56 -1.34 0.38
#